data_AF-A0A4Y2RUR2-F1
#
_entry.id   AF-A0A4Y2RUR2-F1
#
_cell.length_a   1.000
_cell.length_b   1.000
_cell.length_c   1.000
_cell.angle_alpha   90.00
_cell.angle_beta   90.00
_cell.angle_gamma   90.00
#
_symmetry.space_group_name_H-M   'P 1'
#
loop_
_entity.id
_entity.type
_entity.pdbx_description
1 polymer ?
#
loop_
_entity_poly.entity_id
_entity_poly.type
_entity_poly.pdbx_seq_one_letter_code
_entity_poly.pdbx_strand_id
1 'polypeptide(L)'
;MHPSRVCEKTKDCHSCSEISSGIGQVPQKCINCQGEQSATSRGCPFYIKEQNIMELKCRNHLTTAEARRIYNQSAKFNYAAAVKANTPINDIEGQINEKMETMFLKMNEKIESIVQTINAKMEQQANMLVGMFERLVESLLQNLAAINKLGGDTISLSRKKKAVDNLRKASGIAMQLDAGAFG
;
A
#
# COMPACT_ATOMS: atom_id res chain seq x y z
N MET A 1 -12.58 39.64 55.31
CA MET A 1 -11.62 39.97 56.37
C MET A 1 -10.22 39.75 55.82
N HIS A 2 -9.47 40.80 55.49
CA HIS A 2 -8.02 40.64 55.26
C HIS A 2 -7.33 40.67 56.63
N PRO A 3 -6.38 39.75 56.90
CA PRO A 3 -5.56 39.86 58.10
C PRO A 3 -4.64 41.06 57.91
N SER A 4 -4.94 42.15 58.61
CA SER A 4 -4.09 43.33 58.65
C SER A 4 -2.80 42.96 59.38
N ARG A 5 -1.72 42.72 58.63
CA ARG A 5 -0.37 42.71 59.19
C ARG A 5 0.28 44.03 58.81
N VAL A 6 0.41 44.88 59.82
CA VAL A 6 1.21 46.10 59.82
C VAL A 6 2.56 45.82 59.17
N CYS A 7 2.83 46.45 58.02
CA CYS A 7 4.14 46.43 57.37
C CYS A 7 4.32 47.77 56.66
N GLU A 8 5.27 48.58 57.13
CA GLU A 8 5.54 49.97 56.70
C GLU A 8 6.21 50.10 55.32
N LYS A 9 6.14 49.07 54.47
CA LYS A 9 6.72 49.12 53.12
C LYS A 9 5.74 48.57 52.10
N THR A 10 5.30 49.46 51.23
CA THR A 10 4.36 49.26 50.13
C THR A 10 4.77 48.04 49.31
N LYS A 11 4.03 46.94 49.47
CA LYS A 11 4.06 45.80 48.54
C LYS A 11 2.76 45.85 47.76
N ASP A 12 2.87 46.03 46.45
CA ASP A 12 1.73 46.04 45.56
C ASP A 12 0.96 44.72 45.68
N CYS A 13 -0.34 44.83 45.96
CA CYS A 13 -1.24 43.69 46.02
C CYS A 13 -1.38 43.13 44.60
N HIS A 14 -1.02 41.85 44.40
CA HIS A 14 -1.11 41.19 43.09
C HIS A 14 -2.55 41.13 42.53
N SER A 15 -3.55 41.33 43.40
CA SER A 15 -4.96 41.41 43.04
C SER A 15 -5.47 42.85 42.83
N CYS A 16 -4.68 43.88 43.14
CA CYS A 16 -5.18 45.25 43.30
C CYS A 16 -4.36 46.35 42.59
N SER A 17 -3.04 46.19 42.41
CA SER A 17 -2.10 47.16 41.78
C SER A 17 -2.22 48.67 42.12
N GLU A 18 -2.98 49.07 43.14
CA GLU A 18 -3.14 50.47 43.57
C GLU A 18 -3.13 50.62 45.10
N ILE A 19 -2.61 51.76 45.56
CA ILE A 19 -2.43 52.13 46.97
C ILE A 19 -3.77 52.61 47.53
N SER A 20 -4.30 51.87 48.51
CA SER A 20 -5.64 52.04 49.03
C SER A 20 -5.80 53.27 49.94
N SER A 21 -6.74 54.15 49.59
CA SER A 21 -7.44 55.05 50.52
C SER A 21 -8.93 55.03 50.20
N GLY A 22 -9.75 54.49 51.11
CA GLY A 22 -11.21 54.61 51.07
C GLY A 22 -11.97 53.29 50.98
N ILE A 23 -12.87 53.08 51.95
CA ILE A 23 -13.86 52.02 51.99
C ILE A 23 -14.91 52.31 50.90
N GLY A 24 -14.76 51.65 49.76
CA GLY A 24 -15.74 51.60 48.69
C GLY A 24 -15.55 50.29 47.96
N GLN A 25 -16.42 49.31 48.19
CA GLN A 25 -16.46 48.07 47.42
C GLN A 25 -16.81 48.43 45.97
N VAL A 26 -15.81 48.75 45.16
CA VAL A 26 -15.96 48.67 43.71
C VAL A 26 -16.15 47.19 43.39
N PRO A 27 -17.25 46.77 42.74
CA PRO A 27 -17.43 45.39 42.34
C PRO A 27 -16.22 44.99 41.48
N GLN A 28 -15.43 44.05 42.00
CA GLN A 28 -14.25 43.52 41.33
C GLN A 28 -14.73 42.75 40.10
N LYS A 29 -14.89 43.44 38.97
CA LYS A 29 -15.25 42.80 37.71
C LYS A 29 -14.10 41.92 37.25
N CYS A 30 -14.41 40.72 36.79
CA CYS A 30 -13.47 39.80 36.17
C CYS A 30 -12.73 40.52 35.03
N ILE A 31 -11.41 40.61 35.10
CA ILE A 31 -10.60 41.22 34.02
C ILE A 31 -10.78 40.51 32.67
N ASN A 32 -11.11 39.21 32.68
CA ASN A 32 -11.21 38.38 31.48
C ASN A 32 -12.58 38.48 30.79
N CYS A 33 -13.67 38.66 31.56
CA CYS A 33 -15.03 38.59 31.03
C CYS A 33 -15.95 39.72 31.50
N GLN A 34 -15.43 40.64 32.31
CA GLN A 34 -16.12 41.79 32.90
C GLN A 34 -17.34 41.47 33.78
N GLY A 35 -17.56 40.19 34.12
CA GLY A 35 -18.61 39.73 35.02
C GLY A 35 -18.26 39.96 36.48
N GLU A 36 -19.23 39.80 37.39
CA GLU A 36 -19.08 40.07 38.83
C GLU A 36 -18.19 39.05 39.57
N GLN A 37 -17.90 37.93 38.93
CA GLN A 37 -17.01 36.90 39.47
C GLN A 37 -15.53 37.34 39.50
N SER A 38 -14.75 36.71 40.37
CA SER A 38 -13.28 36.81 40.35
C SER A 38 -12.71 36.32 39.02
N ALA A 39 -11.59 36.92 38.59
CA ALA A 39 -10.79 36.48 37.43
C ALA A 39 -10.29 35.03 37.53
N THR A 40 -10.14 34.51 38.74
CA THR A 40 -9.72 33.12 39.02
C THR A 40 -10.90 32.15 39.16
N SER A 41 -12.14 32.63 39.04
CA SER A 41 -13.32 31.79 39.16
C SER A 41 -13.39 30.74 38.06
N ARG A 42 -13.61 29.47 38.44
CA ARG A 42 -13.89 28.38 37.49
C ARG A 42 -15.21 28.57 36.72
N GLY A 43 -16.07 29.48 37.18
CA GLY A 43 -17.28 29.89 36.49
C GLY A 43 -17.07 30.95 35.39
N CYS A 44 -15.85 31.47 35.22
CA CYS A 44 -15.58 32.45 34.17
C CYS A 44 -15.76 31.81 32.77
N PRO A 45 -16.58 32.38 31.87
CA PRO A 45 -16.81 31.83 30.53
C PRO A 45 -15.51 31.63 29.71
N PHE A 46 -14.52 32.52 29.89
CA PHE A 46 -13.23 32.40 29.21
C PHE A 46 -12.39 31.26 29.78
N TYR A 47 -12.44 31.04 31.10
CA TYR A 47 -11.78 29.90 31.72
C TYR A 47 -12.38 28.58 31.23
N ILE A 48 -13.72 28.49 31.22
CA ILE A 48 -14.45 27.31 30.73
C ILE A 48 -14.10 27.03 29.26
N LYS A 49 -14.05 28.07 28.42
CA LYS A 49 -13.65 27.95 27.02
C LYS A 49 -12.25 27.36 26.86
N GLU A 50 -11.26 27.84 27.61
CA GLU A 50 -9.89 27.32 27.53
C GLU A 50 -9.79 25.87 28.06
N GLN A 51 -10.55 25.52 29.10
CA GLN A 51 -10.63 24.14 29.58
C GLN A 51 -11.16 23.19 28.50
N ASN A 52 -12.26 23.55 27.83
CA ASN A 52 -12.83 22.74 26.75
C ASN A 52 -11.87 22.59 25.55
N ILE A 53 -11.11 23.64 25.21
CA ILE A 53 -10.09 23.57 24.14
C ILE A 53 -8.97 22.61 24.55
N MET A 54 -8.53 22.65 25.82
CA MET A 54 -7.48 21.77 26.33
C MET A 54 -7.95 20.31 26.36
N GLU A 55 -9.19 20.05 26.77
CA GLU A 55 -9.78 18.72 26.73
C GLU A 55 -9.87 18.18 25.29
N LEU A 56 -10.37 19.00 24.36
CA LEU A 56 -10.44 18.64 22.94
C LEU A 56 -9.05 18.32 22.37
N LYS A 57 -8.05 19.11 22.74
CA LYS A 57 -6.65 18.90 22.37
C LYS A 57 -6.15 17.53 22.84
N CYS A 58 -6.32 17.23 24.13
CA CYS A 58 -5.84 15.98 24.73
C CYS A 58 -6.56 14.76 24.15
N ARG A 59 -7.88 14.81 24.02
CA ARG A 59 -8.69 13.69 23.53
C ARG A 59 -8.42 13.32 22.07
N ASN A 60 -8.01 14.29 21.24
CA ASN A 60 -7.83 14.11 19.80
C ASN A 60 -6.37 14.25 19.34
N HIS A 61 -5.41 14.32 20.27
CA HIS A 61 -3.97 14.46 19.99
C HIS A 61 -3.64 15.63 19.05
N LEU A 62 -4.32 16.78 19.25
CA LEU A 62 -4.16 17.94 18.39
C LEU A 62 -3.07 18.88 18.91
N THR A 63 -2.58 19.75 18.04
CA THR A 63 -1.88 20.96 18.49
C THR A 63 -2.87 21.94 19.13
N THR A 64 -2.37 22.84 19.98
CA THR A 64 -3.22 23.87 20.62
C THR A 64 -3.91 24.77 19.59
N ALA A 65 -3.24 25.07 18.47
CA ALA A 65 -3.79 25.89 17.40
C ALA A 65 -4.96 25.20 16.68
N GLU A 66 -4.82 23.91 16.39
CA GLU A 66 -5.87 23.10 15.74
C GLU A 66 -7.10 22.93 16.64
N ALA A 67 -6.90 22.60 17.91
CA ALA A 67 -8.00 22.48 18.87
C ALA A 67 -8.78 23.80 19.01
N ARG A 68 -8.06 24.93 19.09
CA ARG A 68 -8.66 26.28 19.12
C ARG A 68 -9.41 26.60 17.82
N ARG A 69 -8.88 26.21 16.66
CA ARG A 69 -9.54 26.39 15.36
C ARG A 69 -10.86 25.62 15.31
N ILE A 70 -10.83 24.33 15.64
CA ILE A 70 -12.02 23.45 15.61
C ILE A 70 -13.09 23.94 16.59
N TYR A 71 -12.73 24.25 17.84
CA TYR A 71 -13.67 24.73 18.84
C TYR A 71 -14.36 26.04 18.45
N ASN A 72 -13.61 26.97 17.83
CA ASN A 72 -14.19 28.23 17.35
C ASN A 72 -14.97 28.07 16.03
N GLN A 73 -14.65 27.06 15.22
CA GLN A 73 -15.38 26.73 13.99
C GLN A 73 -16.71 26.02 14.28
N SER A 74 -16.74 25.11 15.25
CA SER A 74 -17.98 24.42 15.66
C SER A 74 -19.01 25.40 16.22
N ALA A 75 -18.56 26.46 16.91
CA ALA A 75 -19.42 27.56 17.35
C ALA A 75 -19.96 28.44 16.19
N LYS A 76 -19.43 28.29 14.98
CA LYS A 76 -19.79 29.07 13.77
C LYS A 76 -20.39 28.18 12.67
N PHE A 77 -20.88 26.99 12.99
CA PHE A 77 -21.44 26.07 11.98
C PHE A 77 -22.63 26.74 11.27
N ASN A 78 -22.42 27.15 10.02
CA ASN A 78 -23.45 27.70 9.15
C ASN A 78 -23.82 26.64 8.11
N TYR A 79 -25.00 26.05 8.26
CA TYR A 79 -25.55 25.05 7.36
C TYR A 79 -25.50 25.51 5.88
N ALA A 80 -25.76 26.79 5.61
CA ALA A 80 -25.72 27.33 4.25
C ALA A 80 -24.30 27.36 3.64
N ALA A 81 -23.24 27.48 4.46
CA ALA A 81 -21.87 27.42 3.97
C ALA A 81 -21.44 25.99 3.64
N ALA A 82 -21.86 25.01 4.45
CA ALA A 82 -21.61 23.59 4.19
C ALA A 82 -22.31 23.11 2.90
N VAL A 83 -23.56 23.54 2.69
CA VAL A 83 -24.30 23.24 1.46
C VAL A 83 -23.66 23.88 0.23
N LYS A 84 -23.11 25.10 0.34
CA LYS A 84 -22.39 25.76 -0.77
C LYS A 84 -21.02 25.15 -1.07
N ALA A 85 -20.34 24.60 -0.05
CA ALA A 85 -19.04 23.95 -0.21
C ALA A 85 -19.16 22.55 -0.80
N ASN A 86 -20.33 21.91 -0.66
CA ASN A 86 -20.66 20.70 -1.38
C ASN A 86 -21.04 21.07 -2.81
N THR A 87 -20.08 21.02 -3.72
CA THR A 87 -20.41 20.96 -5.15
C THR A 87 -21.33 19.75 -5.35
N PRO A 88 -22.56 19.92 -5.85
CA PRO A 88 -23.41 18.78 -6.11
C PRO A 88 -22.69 17.89 -7.14
N ILE A 89 -22.56 16.61 -6.79
CA ILE A 89 -22.02 15.61 -7.72
C ILE A 89 -23.15 15.37 -8.72
N ASN A 90 -23.20 16.20 -9.75
CA ASN A 90 -24.30 16.25 -10.71
C ASN A 90 -24.35 15.01 -11.61
N ASP A 91 -23.24 14.27 -11.67
CA ASP A 91 -23.07 13.13 -12.56
C ASP A 91 -22.23 12.02 -11.90
N ILE A 92 -22.85 11.36 -10.93
CA ILE A 92 -22.27 10.14 -10.31
C ILE A 92 -22.21 9.02 -11.36
N GLU A 93 -23.22 8.95 -12.21
CA GLU A 93 -23.36 7.92 -13.25
C GLU A 93 -22.21 7.99 -14.26
N GLY A 94 -21.90 9.18 -14.79
CA GLY A 94 -20.79 9.38 -15.73
C GLY A 94 -19.42 9.07 -15.12
N GLN A 95 -19.17 9.47 -13.87
CA GLN A 95 -17.92 9.14 -13.18
C GLN A 95 -17.76 7.63 -12.93
N ILE A 96 -18.86 6.93 -12.64
CA ILE A 96 -18.85 5.47 -12.50
C ILE A 96 -18.57 4.82 -13.86
N ASN A 97 -19.24 5.30 -14.92
CA ASN A 97 -19.07 4.77 -16.26
C ASN A 97 -17.63 4.96 -16.77
N GLU A 98 -17.03 6.13 -16.59
CA GLU A 98 -15.63 6.41 -16.96
C GLU A 98 -14.64 5.49 -16.21
N LYS A 99 -14.86 5.31 -14.89
CA LYS A 99 -14.04 4.38 -14.09
C LYS A 99 -14.18 2.94 -14.56
N MET A 100 -15.39 2.54 -14.94
CA MET A 100 -15.69 1.19 -15.43
C MET A 100 -15.03 0.96 -16.81
N GLU A 101 -15.15 1.90 -17.74
CA GLU A 101 -14.46 1.84 -19.04
C GLU A 101 -12.93 1.79 -18.89
N THR A 102 -12.37 2.61 -18.01
CA THR A 102 -10.93 2.59 -17.70
C THR A 102 -10.49 1.24 -17.15
N MET A 103 -11.32 0.60 -16.32
CA MET A 103 -11.04 -0.73 -15.79
C MET A 103 -11.06 -1.79 -16.89
N PHE A 104 -12.05 -1.74 -17.79
CA PHE A 104 -12.15 -2.68 -18.91
C PHE A 104 -10.96 -2.57 -19.86
N LEU A 105 -10.55 -1.35 -20.22
CA LEU A 105 -9.39 -1.13 -21.09
C LEU A 105 -8.12 -1.76 -20.50
N LYS A 106 -7.84 -1.49 -19.21
CA LYS A 106 -6.68 -2.09 -18.51
C LYS A 106 -6.76 -3.61 -18.42
N MET A 107 -7.97 -4.16 -18.33
CA MET A 107 -8.16 -5.61 -18.31
C MET A 107 -7.88 -6.23 -19.68
N ASN A 108 -8.32 -5.58 -20.76
CA ASN A 108 -8.02 -6.00 -22.13
C ASN A 108 -6.53 -5.95 -22.44
N GLU A 109 -5.84 -4.86 -22.07
CA GLU A 109 -4.37 -4.75 -22.25
C GLU A 109 -3.63 -5.88 -21.52
N LYS A 110 -4.06 -6.23 -20.31
CA LYS A 110 -3.48 -7.36 -19.55
C LYS A 110 -3.74 -8.69 -20.24
N ILE A 111 -4.94 -8.92 -20.76
CA ILE A 111 -5.27 -10.14 -21.49
C ILE A 111 -4.38 -10.28 -22.73
N GLU A 112 -4.23 -9.20 -23.50
CA GLU A 112 -3.39 -9.19 -24.70
C GLU A 112 -1.92 -9.47 -24.36
N SER A 113 -1.39 -8.85 -23.30
CA SER A 113 -0.03 -9.11 -22.81
C SER A 113 0.18 -10.58 -22.39
N ILE A 114 -0.82 -11.20 -21.76
CA ILE A 114 -0.78 -12.61 -21.38
C ILE A 114 -0.74 -13.50 -22.64
N VAL A 115 -1.59 -13.21 -23.64
CA VAL A 115 -1.62 -13.97 -24.91
C VAL A 115 -0.27 -13.90 -25.62
N GLN A 116 0.33 -12.70 -25.71
CA GLN A 116 1.65 -12.53 -26.31
C GLN A 116 2.73 -13.31 -25.57
N THR A 117 2.69 -13.31 -24.24
CA THR A 117 3.65 -14.06 -23.41
C THR A 117 3.53 -15.56 -23.61
N ILE A 118 2.29 -16.07 -23.71
CA ILE A 118 2.04 -17.49 -23.98
C ILE A 118 2.58 -17.87 -25.36
N ASN A 119 2.28 -17.07 -26.40
CA ASN A 119 2.76 -17.32 -27.75
C ASN A 119 4.30 -17.36 -27.82
N ALA A 120 4.98 -16.39 -27.22
CA ALA A 120 6.45 -16.35 -27.19
C ALA A 120 7.04 -17.58 -26.49
N LYS A 121 6.42 -18.04 -25.39
CA LYS A 121 6.86 -19.25 -24.68
C LYS A 121 6.62 -20.53 -25.50
N MET A 122 5.49 -20.63 -26.19
CA MET A 122 5.21 -21.77 -27.07
C MET A 122 6.21 -21.83 -28.22
N GLU A 123 6.49 -20.70 -28.86
CA GLU A 123 7.48 -20.62 -29.94
C GLU A 123 8.89 -20.96 -29.45
N GLN A 124 9.29 -20.47 -28.28
CA GLN A 124 10.56 -20.82 -27.66
C GLN A 124 10.68 -22.34 -27.39
N GLN A 125 9.62 -22.96 -26.90
CA GLN A 125 9.59 -24.41 -26.67
C GLN A 125 9.68 -25.19 -27.99
N ALA A 126 8.95 -24.76 -29.02
CA ALA A 126 9.02 -25.36 -30.36
C ALA A 126 10.44 -25.28 -30.94
N ASN A 127 11.09 -24.12 -30.83
CA ASN A 127 12.46 -23.92 -31.31
C ASN A 127 13.48 -24.78 -30.54
N MET A 128 13.31 -24.94 -29.22
CA MET A 128 14.13 -25.86 -28.44
C MET A 128 13.98 -27.31 -28.92
N LEU A 129 12.75 -27.75 -29.17
CA LEU A 129 12.47 -29.10 -29.65
C LEU A 129 13.10 -29.34 -31.03
N VAL A 130 12.94 -28.40 -31.96
CA VAL A 130 13.56 -28.46 -33.30
C VAL A 130 15.08 -28.56 -33.16
N GLY A 131 15.72 -27.72 -32.33
CA GLY A 131 17.17 -27.78 -32.12
C GLY A 131 17.65 -29.05 -31.42
N MET A 132 16.81 -29.75 -30.67
CA MET A 132 17.13 -31.09 -30.16
C MET A 132 17.08 -32.14 -31.27
N PHE A 133 16.08 -32.07 -32.15
CA PHE A 133 15.97 -32.96 -33.32
C PHE A 133 17.12 -32.79 -34.29
N GLU A 134 17.51 -31.55 -34.63
CA GLU A 134 18.64 -31.26 -35.51
C GLU A 134 19.93 -31.91 -34.98
N ARG A 135 20.26 -31.71 -33.70
CA ARG A 135 21.43 -32.32 -33.05
C ARG A 135 21.39 -33.84 -33.05
N LEU A 136 20.21 -34.44 -32.87
CA LEU A 136 20.05 -35.90 -32.93
C LEU A 136 20.31 -36.42 -34.35
N VAL A 137 19.76 -35.76 -35.37
CA VAL A 137 19.95 -36.12 -36.77
C VAL A 137 21.42 -35.98 -37.16
N GLU A 138 22.08 -34.89 -36.79
CA GLU A 138 23.52 -34.68 -37.02
C GLU A 138 24.36 -35.80 -36.39
N SER A 139 24.08 -36.17 -35.13
CA SER A 139 24.78 -37.26 -34.45
C SER A 139 24.59 -38.61 -35.17
N LEU A 140 23.37 -38.90 -35.62
CA LEU A 140 23.09 -40.13 -36.37
C LEU A 140 23.84 -40.16 -37.71
N LEU A 141 23.87 -39.03 -38.44
CA LEU A 141 24.61 -38.92 -39.70
C LEU A 141 26.13 -39.08 -39.49
N GLN A 142 26.68 -38.49 -38.43
CA GLN A 142 28.10 -38.66 -38.05
C GLN A 142 28.42 -40.12 -37.72
N ASN A 143 27.57 -40.79 -36.95
CA ASN A 143 27.73 -42.20 -36.61
C ASN A 143 27.67 -43.11 -37.84
N LEU A 144 26.73 -42.86 -38.76
CA LEU A 144 26.62 -43.60 -40.03
C LEU A 144 27.88 -43.40 -40.91
N ALA A 145 28.37 -42.18 -41.01
CA ALA A 145 29.60 -41.89 -41.75
C ALA A 145 30.82 -42.61 -41.15
N ALA A 146 30.93 -42.67 -39.82
CA ALA A 146 31.99 -43.42 -39.13
C ALA A 146 31.91 -44.93 -39.42
N ILE A 147 30.71 -45.52 -39.40
CA ILE A 147 30.49 -46.94 -39.74
C ILE A 147 30.91 -47.24 -41.18
N ASN A 148 30.56 -46.37 -42.13
CA ASN A 148 30.92 -46.56 -43.53
C ASN A 148 32.44 -46.49 -43.76
N LYS A 149 33.16 -45.63 -43.04
CA LYS A 149 34.64 -45.59 -43.08
C LYS A 149 35.27 -46.88 -42.53
N LEU A 150 34.70 -47.46 -41.47
CA LEU A 150 35.16 -48.74 -40.90
C LEU A 150 34.83 -49.96 -41.79
N GLY A 151 33.80 -49.86 -42.64
CA GLY A 151 33.39 -50.91 -43.57
C GLY A 151 34.23 -51.01 -44.86
N GLY A 152 35.15 -50.06 -45.09
CA GLY A 152 36.08 -50.07 -46.22
C GLY A 152 37.21 -51.10 -46.09
N ASP A 153 37.55 -51.51 -44.86
CA ASP A 153 38.45 -52.61 -44.62
C ASP A 153 37.63 -53.90 -44.50
N THR A 154 37.81 -54.79 -45.46
CA THR A 154 37.10 -56.06 -45.64
C THR A 154 37.07 -56.91 -44.36
N ILE A 155 36.02 -56.76 -43.56
CA ILE A 155 35.76 -57.62 -42.41
C ILE A 155 34.56 -58.53 -42.73
N SER A 156 34.84 -59.84 -42.76
CA SER A 156 33.87 -60.87 -43.12
C SER A 156 32.57 -60.76 -42.32
N LEU A 157 31.46 -61.09 -42.99
CA LEU A 157 30.07 -61.06 -42.50
C LEU A 157 29.91 -61.66 -41.09
N SER A 158 30.74 -62.67 -40.75
CA SER A 158 30.78 -63.36 -39.47
C SER A 158 31.20 -62.47 -38.29
N ARG A 159 32.14 -61.53 -38.48
CA ARG A 159 32.55 -60.59 -37.42
C ARG A 159 31.51 -59.48 -37.22
N LYS A 160 30.81 -59.06 -38.29
CA LYS A 160 29.76 -58.05 -38.22
C LYS A 160 28.57 -58.53 -37.37
N LYS A 161 28.16 -59.80 -37.54
CA LYS A 161 27.12 -60.42 -36.71
C LYS A 161 27.52 -60.50 -35.23
N LYS A 162 28.78 -60.86 -34.94
CA LYS A 162 29.31 -60.90 -33.57
C LYS A 162 29.36 -59.52 -32.90
N ALA A 163 29.70 -58.47 -33.65
CA ALA A 163 29.71 -57.10 -33.14
C ALA A 163 28.30 -56.59 -32.79
N VAL A 164 27.31 -56.87 -33.65
CA VAL A 164 25.90 -56.52 -33.42
C VAL A 164 25.32 -57.28 -32.23
N ASP A 165 25.61 -58.58 -32.10
CA ASP A 165 25.16 -59.38 -30.95
C ASP A 165 25.78 -58.92 -29.63
N ASN A 166 27.05 -58.47 -29.65
CA ASN A 166 27.69 -57.89 -28.48
C ASN A 166 27.10 -56.53 -28.10
N LEU A 167 26.73 -55.70 -29.07
CA LEU A 167 26.06 -54.42 -28.82
C LEU A 167 24.66 -54.62 -28.22
N ARG A 168 23.91 -55.61 -28.73
CA ARG A 168 22.59 -55.99 -28.18
C ARG A 168 22.69 -56.46 -26.73
N LYS A 169 23.73 -57.23 -26.39
CA LYS A 169 24.00 -57.69 -25.02
C LYS A 169 24.46 -56.55 -24.09
N ALA A 170 25.28 -55.63 -24.60
CA ALA A 170 25.79 -54.49 -23.84
C ALA A 170 24.72 -53.41 -23.59
N SER A 171 23.74 -53.29 -24.48
CA SER A 171 22.67 -52.29 -24.38
C SER A 171 21.68 -52.56 -23.24
N GLY A 172 21.55 -53.80 -22.75
CA GLY A 172 20.63 -54.15 -21.65
C GLY A 172 19.13 -53.93 -21.93
N ILE A 173 18.75 -53.49 -23.13
CA ILE A 173 17.36 -53.21 -23.49
C ILE A 173 16.71 -54.50 -24.00
N ALA A 174 15.87 -55.10 -23.17
CA ALA A 174 14.90 -56.09 -23.61
C ALA A 174 13.69 -55.35 -24.23
N MET A 175 13.70 -55.12 -25.54
CA MET A 175 12.47 -54.78 -26.26
C MET A 175 11.69 -56.06 -26.51
N GLN A 176 10.86 -56.47 -25.54
CA GLN A 176 9.69 -57.29 -25.85
C GLN A 176 8.60 -56.33 -26.34
N LEU A 177 8.37 -56.32 -27.65
CA LEU A 177 7.13 -55.81 -28.22
C LEU A 177 6.22 -57.03 -28.39
N ASP A 178 5.36 -57.27 -27.40
CA ASP A 178 4.27 -58.23 -27.55
C ASP A 178 3.18 -57.55 -28.38
N ALA A 179 3.11 -57.90 -29.66
CA ALA A 179 2.04 -57.48 -30.55
C ALA A 179 0.87 -58.44 -30.34
N GLY A 180 0.03 -58.17 -29.34
CA GLY A 180 -1.11 -59.02 -29.02
C GLY A 180 -2.23 -58.29 -28.30
N ALA A 181 -3.36 -58.16 -29.00
CA ALA A 181 -4.72 -58.02 -28.49
C ALA A 181 -5.15 -56.69 -27.84
N PHE A 182 -5.88 -55.88 -28.62
CA PHE A 182 -7.24 -55.47 -28.27
C PHE A 182 -8.08 -55.49 -29.56
N GLY A 183 -8.92 -56.51 -29.67
CA GLY A 183 -10.13 -56.51 -30.48
C GLY A 183 -11.33 -56.18 -29.61
#